data_AF-A0A9P6IJ17-F1
#
_entry.id   AF-A0A9P6IJ17-F1
#
_cell.length_a   1.000
_cell.length_b   1.000
_cell.length_c   1.000
_cell.angle_alpha   90.00
_cell.angle_beta   90.00
_cell.angle_gamma   90.00
#
_symmetry.space_group_name_H-M   'P 1'
#
loop_
_entity.id
_entity.type
_entity.pdbx_description
1 polymer ?
#
loop_
_entity_poly.entity_id
_entity_poly.type
_entity_poly.pdbx_seq_one_letter_code
_entity_poly.pdbx_strand_id
1 'polypeptide(L)'
;TFHCIGYPTSTGGAFGVSVAGAITKLTTNETTFPVWSGSVPGTTGTVEYSYVELNSGGTAVTSETFVRKLNQTTDTFTDNEFFQRK
;
A
#
# COMPACT_ATOMS: atom_id res chain seq x y z
N THR A 1 4.82 6.11 7.22
CA THR A 1 4.60 6.31 5.78
C THR A 1 4.78 5.01 5.05
N PHE A 2 3.91 4.71 4.10
CA PHE A 2 3.97 3.51 3.26
C PHE A 2 4.52 3.85 1.89
N HIS A 3 5.38 2.99 1.35
CA HIS A 3 5.86 3.06 -0.03
C HIS A 3 5.62 1.74 -0.75
N CYS A 4 4.84 1.80 -1.83
CA CYS A 4 4.49 0.66 -2.66
C CYS A 4 4.91 0.92 -4.11
N ILE A 5 5.40 -0.10 -4.79
CA ILE A 5 5.63 -0.11 -6.22
C ILE A 5 4.77 -1.22 -6.82
N GLY A 6 3.92 -0.85 -7.76
CA GLY A 6 3.05 -1.77 -8.46
C GLY A 6 2.47 -1.09 -9.68
N TYR A 7 1.99 -1.89 -10.63
CA TYR A 7 1.26 -1.38 -11.79
C TYR A 7 -0.21 -1.76 -11.63
N PRO A 8 -1.14 -0.78 -11.67
CA PRO A 8 -2.55 -1.11 -11.67
C PRO A 8 -2.88 -1.84 -12.98
N THR A 9 -3.71 -2.86 -12.89
CA THR A 9 -4.21 -3.67 -14.01
C THR A 9 -5.26 -2.96 -14.86
N SER A 10 -5.72 -1.77 -14.43
CA SER A 10 -6.68 -0.95 -15.18
C SER A 10 -6.20 0.49 -15.36
N THR A 11 -6.64 1.14 -16.44
CA THR A 11 -6.26 2.51 -16.84
C THR A 11 -6.68 3.59 -15.84
N GLY A 12 -7.64 3.28 -14.95
CA GLY A 12 -8.05 4.14 -13.83
C GLY A 12 -7.72 3.54 -12.46
N GLY A 13 -6.90 2.49 -12.42
CA GLY A 13 -6.55 1.80 -11.19
C GLY A 13 -5.56 2.60 -10.35
N ALA A 14 -5.61 2.36 -9.04
CA ALA A 14 -4.73 2.99 -8.06
C ALA A 14 -4.27 1.95 -7.03
N PHE A 15 -3.33 2.33 -6.16
CA PHE A 15 -2.93 1.49 -5.04
C PHE A 15 -3.43 2.04 -3.70
N GLY A 16 -3.57 1.13 -2.74
CA GLY A 16 -3.90 1.41 -1.35
C GLY A 16 -3.18 0.47 -0.40
N VAL A 17 -3.29 0.78 0.88
CA VAL A 17 -2.91 -0.10 1.99
C VAL A 17 -4.15 -0.42 2.79
N SER A 18 -4.37 -1.70 3.07
CA SER A 18 -5.41 -2.16 3.99
C SER A 18 -4.79 -2.45 5.35
N VAL A 19 -5.33 -1.82 6.40
CA VAL A 19 -5.02 -2.10 7.80
C VAL A 19 -6.31 -2.45 8.51
N ALA A 20 -6.43 -3.68 9.03
CA ALA A 20 -7.65 -4.19 9.68
C ALA A 20 -8.94 -3.96 8.85
N GLY A 21 -8.84 -4.02 7.52
CA GLY A 21 -9.96 -3.80 6.59
C GLY A 21 -10.23 -2.34 6.22
N ALA A 22 -9.59 -1.37 6.89
CA ALA A 22 -9.65 0.04 6.50
C ALA A 22 -8.63 0.33 5.40
N ILE A 23 -9.10 0.84 4.26
CA ILE A 23 -8.26 1.17 3.11
C ILE A 23 -7.83 2.63 3.16
N THR A 24 -6.51 2.85 3.12
CA THR A 24 -5.93 4.16 2.83
C THR A 24 -5.40 4.17 1.41
N LYS A 25 -5.92 5.07 0.58
CA LYS A 25 -5.45 5.24 -0.80
C LYS A 25 -4.06 5.86 -0.81
N LEU A 26 -3.15 5.27 -1.60
CA LEU A 26 -1.83 5.83 -1.85
C LEU A 26 -1.88 6.79 -3.03
N THR A 27 -0.88 7.66 -3.13
CA THR A 27 -0.76 8.69 -4.16
C THR A 27 0.57 8.59 -4.89
N THR A 28 0.58 8.97 -6.15
CA THR A 28 1.78 9.13 -6.98
C THR A 28 1.56 10.30 -7.95
N ASN A 29 2.61 10.78 -8.58
CA ASN A 29 2.59 11.77 -9.66
C ASN A 29 3.65 11.42 -10.72
N GLU A 30 3.74 12.21 -11.78
CA GLU A 30 4.67 11.97 -12.90
C GLU A 30 6.15 11.87 -12.49
N THR A 31 6.54 12.50 -11.38
CA THR A 31 7.93 12.49 -10.89
C THR A 31 8.22 11.35 -9.91
N THR A 32 7.19 10.83 -9.25
CA THR A 32 7.34 9.76 -8.24
C THR A 32 6.97 8.39 -8.79
N PHE A 33 6.28 8.33 -9.93
CA PHE A 33 5.94 7.08 -10.59
C PHE A 33 7.21 6.25 -10.88
N PRO A 34 7.25 4.94 -10.57
CA PRO A 34 6.12 4.07 -10.20
C PRO A 34 5.87 3.92 -8.69
N VAL A 35 6.49 4.75 -7.85
CA VAL A 35 6.32 4.70 -6.39
C VAL A 35 5.01 5.37 -5.98
N TRP A 36 4.17 4.63 -5.29
CA TRP A 36 2.95 5.09 -4.63
C TRP A 36 3.21 5.22 -3.13
N SER A 37 2.75 6.31 -2.53
CA SER A 37 3.03 6.61 -1.13
C SER A 37 1.87 7.26 -0.39
N GLY A 38 1.89 7.16 0.93
CA GLY A 38 0.89 7.81 1.78
C GLY A 38 1.16 7.69 3.28
N SER A 39 0.56 8.60 4.03
CA SER A 39 0.48 8.53 5.49
C SER A 39 -0.75 7.71 5.86
N VAL A 40 -0.52 6.50 6.34
CA VAL A 40 -1.58 5.59 6.76
C VAL A 40 -1.65 5.61 8.30
N PRO A 41 -2.84 5.75 8.90
CA PRO A 41 -2.99 5.76 10.34
C PRO A 41 -2.50 4.46 10.99
N GLY A 42 -1.93 4.59 12.20
CA GLY A 42 -1.60 3.44 13.03
C GLY A 42 -0.31 2.70 12.66
N THR A 43 0.64 3.30 11.94
CA THR A 43 1.96 2.66 11.69
C THR A 43 2.80 2.53 12.97
N THR A 44 2.54 1.50 13.76
CA THR A 44 3.45 0.97 14.77
C THR A 44 3.93 -0.40 14.30
N GLY A 45 5.08 -0.90 14.77
CA GLY A 45 5.57 -2.19 14.24
C GLY A 45 4.77 -3.42 14.67
N THR A 46 3.66 -3.24 15.40
CA THR A 46 2.66 -4.29 15.64
C THR A 46 1.59 -4.36 14.55
N VAL A 47 1.52 -3.37 13.66
CA VAL A 47 0.46 -3.32 12.64
C VAL A 47 0.75 -4.28 11.48
N GLU A 48 -0.26 -5.11 11.23
CA GLU A 48 -0.36 -5.94 10.05
C GLU A 48 -1.07 -5.17 8.94
N TYR A 49 -0.48 -5.20 7.75
CA TYR A 49 -1.00 -4.51 6.58
C TYR A 49 -0.85 -5.34 5.32
N SER A 50 -1.58 -4.98 4.27
CA SER A 50 -1.40 -5.52 2.92
C SER A 50 -1.60 -4.41 1.90
N TYR A 51 -0.89 -4.51 0.77
CA TYR A 51 -1.21 -3.64 -0.37
C TYR A 51 -2.45 -4.16 -1.09
N VAL A 52 -3.23 -3.22 -1.62
CA VAL A 52 -4.43 -3.49 -2.41
C VAL A 52 -4.41 -2.67 -3.68
N GLU A 53 -4.84 -3.28 -4.77
CA GLU A 53 -5.18 -2.57 -6.00
C GLU A 53 -6.63 -2.10 -5.91
N LEU A 54 -6.86 -0.84 -6.28
CA LEU A 54 -8.14 -0.16 -6.19
C LEU A 54 -8.69 0.13 -7.59
N ASN A 55 -10.00 0.03 -7.76
CA ASN A 55 -10.69 0.62 -8.91
C ASN A 55 -10.82 2.15 -8.78
N SER A 56 -11.42 2.80 -9.79
CA SER A 56 -11.68 4.24 -9.80
C SER A 56 -12.57 4.72 -8.64
N GLY A 57 -13.42 3.85 -8.11
CA GLY A 57 -14.25 4.11 -6.93
C GLY A 57 -13.53 3.92 -5.59
N GLY A 58 -12.25 3.54 -5.59
CA GLY A 58 -11.47 3.30 -4.37
C GLY A 58 -11.77 1.97 -3.68
N THR A 59 -12.51 1.07 -4.33
CA THR A 59 -12.75 -0.29 -3.82
C THR A 59 -11.61 -1.21 -4.21
N ALA A 60 -11.16 -2.08 -3.29
CA ALA A 60 -10.16 -3.08 -3.58
C ALA A 60 -10.68 -4.12 -4.59
N VAL A 61 -9.97 -4.25 -5.71
CA VAL A 61 -10.23 -5.27 -6.75
C VAL A 61 -9.25 -6.43 -6.68
N THR A 62 -8.09 -6.22 -6.07
CA THR A 62 -7.10 -7.26 -5.81
C THR A 62 -6.37 -6.93 -4.52
N SER A 63 -6.11 -7.94 -3.69
CA SER A 63 -5.39 -7.82 -2.43
C SER A 63 -4.21 -8.77 -2.42
N GLU A 64 -3.14 -8.43 -1.71
CA GLU A 64 -2.10 -9.40 -1.42
C GLU A 64 -2.66 -10.58 -0.61
N THR A 65 -2.15 -11.78 -0.88
CA THR A 65 -2.55 -13.02 -0.19
C THR A 65 -1.77 -13.23 1.11
N PHE A 66 -0.92 -12.29 1.48
CA PHE A 66 -0.11 -12.31 2.69
C PHE A 66 -0.20 -10.95 3.40
N VAL A 67 0.09 -10.97 4.69
CA VAL A 67 0.21 -9.76 5.50
C VAL A 67 1.67 -9.40 5.69
N ARG A 68 1.93 -8.12 5.84
CA ARG A 68 3.23 -7.52 6.10
C ARG A 68 3.24 -6.91 7.50
N LYS A 69 4.44 -6.70 8.02
CA LYS A 69 4.71 -6.01 9.29
C LYS A 69 5.87 -5.04 9.07
N LEU A 70 5.97 -4.01 9.90
CA LEU A 70 7.20 -3.22 9.92
C LEU A 70 8.34 -4.08 10.48
N ASN A 71 9.57 -3.74 10.09
CA ASN A 71 10.74 -4.53 10.45
C ASN A 71 11.03 -4.42 11.96
N GLN A 72 10.80 -3.24 12.55
CA GLN A 72 10.98 -2.96 13.97
C GLN A 72 9.72 -2.34 14.59
N THR A 73 9.53 -2.53 15.90
CA THR A 73 8.39 -1.98 16.66
C THR A 73 8.34 -0.45 16.68
N THR A 74 9.52 0.18 16.54
CA THR A 74 9.71 1.64 16.53
C THR A 74 9.61 2.26 15.15
N ASP A 75 9.50 1.47 14.09
CA ASP A 75 9.44 2.01 12.74
C ASP A 75 8.16 2.82 12.55
N THR A 76 8.31 3.96 11.87
CA THR A 76 7.19 4.80 11.45
C THR A 76 7.03 4.82 9.94
N PHE A 77 7.85 4.05 9.20
CA PHE A 77 7.83 3.94 7.76
C PHE A 77 8.20 2.53 7.30
N THR A 78 7.83 2.18 6.07
CA THR A 78 8.25 0.94 5.40
C THR A 78 9.45 1.22 4.49
N ASP A 79 10.19 0.18 4.14
CA ASP A 79 11.03 0.20 2.94
C ASP A 79 10.17 0.34 1.68
N ASN A 80 10.82 0.55 0.53
CA ASN A 80 10.13 0.45 -0.76
C ASN A 80 9.80 -1.02 -1.03
N GLU A 81 8.52 -1.30 -1.20
CA GLU A 81 8.03 -2.67 -1.36
C GLU A 81 7.27 -2.85 -2.66
N PHE A 82 7.35 -4.05 -3.25
CA PHE A 82 6.60 -4.38 -4.47
C PHE A 82 5.30 -5.10 -4.15
N PHE A 83 4.21 -4.69 -4.82
CA PHE A 83 2.92 -5.36 -4.78
C PHE A 83 3.04 -6.78 -5.34
N GLN A 84 2.44 -7.75 -4.64
CA GLN A 84 2.47 -9.18 -5.03
C GLN A 84 3.88 -9.74 -5.22
N ARG A 85 4.86 -9.28 -4.42
CA ARG A 85 6.16 -9.95 -4.37
C ARG A 85 5.95 -11.43 -3.99
N LYS A 86 6.70 -12.30 -4.67
CA LYS A 86 6.75 -13.74 -4.37
C LYS A 86 7.94 -14.05 -3.48
#